data_AF-A0A6G2IFS1-F1
#
_entry.id   AF-A0A6G2IFS1-F1
#
_cell.length_a   1.000
_cell.length_b   1.000
_cell.length_c   1.000
_cell.angle_alpha   90.00
_cell.angle_beta   90.00
_cell.angle_gamma   90.00
#
_symmetry.space_group_name_H-M   'P 1'
#
loop_
_entity.id
_entity.type
_entity.pdbx_description
1 polymer ?
#
loop_
_entity_poly.entity_id
_entity_poly.type
_entity_poly.pdbx_seq_one_letter_code
_entity_poly.pdbx_strand_id
1 'polypeptide(L)' 'MTPRAALDIAVVAGEPRPKWCPDCKAETAAAVDLHALLPGGLVYLTTVAVCEICDDPGEAARA' A
#
# COMPACT_ATOMS: atom_id res chain seq x y z
N MET A 1 -7.53 12.73 -26.64
CA MET A 1 -7.00 12.19 -25.37
C MET A 1 -7.46 13.12 -24.26
N THR A 2 -8.37 12.66 -23.39
CA THR A 2 -8.73 13.41 -22.18
C THR A 2 -7.54 13.35 -21.23
N PRO A 3 -7.07 14.47 -20.65
CA PRO A 3 -5.99 14.42 -19.67
C PRO A 3 -6.44 13.54 -18.50
N ARG A 4 -5.62 12.54 -18.16
CA ARG A 4 -5.83 11.72 -16.97
C ARG A 4 -5.81 12.69 -15.78
N ALA A 5 -6.93 12.80 -15.05
CA ALA A 5 -6.96 13.59 -13.83
C ALA A 5 -5.85 13.07 -12.91
N ALA A 6 -4.91 13.94 -12.55
CA ALA A 6 -3.92 13.61 -11.53
C ALA A 6 -4.69 13.45 -10.22
N LEU A 7 -4.67 12.23 -9.67
CA LEU A 7 -5.31 11.92 -8.40
C LEU A 7 -4.24 12.00 -7.32
N ASP A 8 -4.41 12.92 -6.39
CA ASP A 8 -3.54 13.05 -5.22
C ASP A 8 -3.91 11.94 -4.21
N ILE A 9 -2.91 11.11 -3.88
CA ILE A 9 -3.06 9.97 -2.96
C ILE A 9 -2.22 10.21 -1.72
N ALA A 10 -2.86 10.11 -0.54
CA ALA A 10 -2.18 9.98 0.74
C ALA A 10 -2.11 8.50 1.13
N VAL A 11 -0.91 8.05 1.49
CA VAL A 11 -0.65 6.69 2.00
C VAL A 11 -0.42 6.81 3.49
N VAL A 12 -1.19 6.07 4.28
CA VAL A 12 -1.09 6.05 5.75
C VAL A 12 -0.83 4.63 6.20
N ALA A 13 0.06 4.45 7.18
CA ALA A 13 0.25 3.15 7.81
C ALA A 13 -1.06 2.73 8.49
N GLY A 14 -1.57 1.56 8.10
CA GLY A 14 -2.77 0.96 8.68
C GLY A 14 -2.42 -0.08 9.75
N GLU A 15 -3.45 -0.60 10.42
CA GLU A 15 -3.29 -1.69 11.38
C GLU A 15 -2.80 -2.96 10.65
N PRO A 16 -1.76 -3.66 11.14
CA PRO A 16 -1.33 -4.93 10.56
C PRO A 16 -2.50 -5.89 10.38
N ARG A 17 -2.56 -6.54 9.21
CA ARG A 17 -3.60 -7.52 8.90
C ARG A 17 -2.95 -8.88 8.71
N PRO A 18 -3.48 -9.95 9.32
CA PRO A 18 -2.97 -11.29 9.05
C PRO A 18 -3.20 -11.64 7.59
N LYS A 19 -2.12 -11.91 6.86
CA LYS A 19 -2.12 -12.36 5.47
C LYS A 19 -1.11 -13.49 5.34
N TRP A 20 -1.55 -14.62 4.78
CA TRP A 20 -0.65 -15.68 4.38
C TRP A 20 0.07 -15.31 3.09
N CYS A 21 1.40 -15.23 3.12
CA CYS A 21 2.19 -15.02 1.91
C CYS A 21 2.53 -16.36 1.23
N PRO A 22 2.17 -16.55 -0.06
CA PRO A 22 2.44 -17.81 -0.76
C PRO A 22 3.92 -18.02 -1.06
N ASP A 23 4.75 -16.98 -1.03
CA ASP A 23 6.17 -17.06 -1.41
C ASP A 23 7.04 -17.41 -0.20
N CYS A 24 7.07 -16.54 0.83
CA CYS A 24 7.88 -16.78 2.03
C CYS A 24 7.22 -17.71 3.07
N LYS A 25 5.95 -18.10 2.87
CA LYS A 25 5.18 -18.96 3.80
C LYS A 25 5.11 -18.40 5.23
N ALA A 26 5.07 -17.08 5.36
CA ALA A 26 4.89 -16.39 6.62
C ALA A 26 3.49 -15.76 6.72
N GLU A 27 2.96 -15.71 7.94
CA GLU A 27 1.76 -14.96 8.26
C GLU A 27 2.15 -13.53 8.66
N THR A 28 2.28 -12.68 7.64
CA THR A 28 2.69 -11.29 7.81
C THR A 28 2.06 -10.42 6.74
N ALA A 29 1.50 -9.28 7.15
CA ALA A 29 1.38 -8.14 6.27
C ALA A 29 1.36 -6.82 7.02
N ALA A 30 2.22 -5.90 6.58
CA ALA A 30 2.01 -4.49 6.82
C ALA A 30 0.82 -4.04 5.98
N ALA A 31 -0.06 -3.24 6.57
CA ALA A 31 -1.19 -2.66 5.85
C ALA A 31 -0.94 -1.19 5.62
N VAL A 32 -1.34 -0.70 4.45
CA VAL A 32 -1.39 0.73 4.15
C VAL A 32 -2.79 1.09 3.67
N ASP A 33 -3.32 2.18 4.21
CA ASP A 33 -4.59 2.74 3.78
C ASP A 33 -4.34 3.84 2.75
N LEU A 34 -5.01 3.72 1.62
CA LEU A 34 -4.96 4.68 0.53
C LEU A 34 -6.15 5.64 0.65
N HIS A 35 -5.85 6.92 0.71
CA HIS A 35 -6.85 7.98 0.72
C HIS A 35 -6.68 8.87 -0.50
N ALA A 36 -7.76 9.14 -1.21
CA ALA A 36 -7.78 10.18 -2.25
C ALA A 36 -8.05 11.54 -1.63
N LEU A 37 -7.31 12.55 -2.06
CA LEU A 37 -7.68 13.93 -1.82
C LEU A 37 -8.70 14.38 -2.88
N LEU A 38 -9.94 14.60 -2.45
CA LEU A 38 -11.01 15.16 -3.26
C LEU A 38 -11.34 16.58 -2.77
N PRO A 39 -12.11 17.40 -3.52
CA PRO A 39 -12.44 18.76 -3.10
C PRO A 39 -13.10 18.87 -1.72
N GLY A 40 -13.72 17.80 -1.23
CA GLY A 40 -14.33 17.71 0.10
C GLY A 40 -13.39 17.21 1.21
N GLY A 41 -12.13 16.90 0.90
CA GLY A 41 -11.15 16.35 1.85
C GLY A 41 -10.65 14.95 1.47
N LEU A 42 -9.99 14.30 2.43
CA LEU A 42 -9.50 12.93 2.28
C LEU A 42 -10.65 11.93 2.33
N VAL A 43 -10.69 11.04 1.33
CA VAL A 43 -11.66 9.94 1.24
C VAL A 43 -10.90 8.62 1.19
N TYR A 44 -11.23 7.71 2.11
CA TYR A 44 -10.69 6.35 2.10
C TYR A 44 -11.08 5.64 0.81
N LEU A 45 -10.10 5.03 0.15
CA LEU A 45 -10.30 4.23 -1.06
C LEU A 45 -10.25 2.74 -0.73
N THR A 46 -9.14 2.29 -0.15
CA THR A 46 -8.86 0.87 0.06
C THR A 46 -7.68 0.67 1.02
N THR A 47 -7.52 -0.55 1.51
CA THR A 47 -6.36 -1.02 2.26
C THR A 47 -5.58 -1.99 1.38
N VAL A 48 -4.27 -1.81 1.30
CA VAL A 48 -3.36 -2.74 0.64
C VAL A 48 -2.50 -3.43 1.69
N ALA A 49 -2.47 -4.76 1.66
CA ALA A 49 -1.65 -5.58 2.53
C ALA A 49 -0.41 -6.06 1.75
N VAL A 50 0.78 -5.64 2.19
CA VAL A 50 2.08 -5.95 1.58
C VAL A 50 2.87 -6.91 2.47
N CYS A 51 3.68 -7.79 1.86
CA CYS A 51 4.46 -8.76 2.63
C CYS A 51 5.77 -8.10 3.07
N GLU A 52 5.95 -7.89 4.36
CA GLU A 52 7.15 -7.19 4.88
C GLU A 52 8.47 -7.91 4.61
N ILE A 53 8.42 -9.21 4.29
CA ILE A 53 9.59 -10.04 4.01
C ILE A 53 9.92 -10.06 2.52
N CYS A 54 8.91 -10.23 1.67
CA CYS A 54 9.13 -10.35 0.22
C CYS A 54 9.24 -8.99 -0.47
N ASP A 55 8.52 -7.99 0.04
CA ASP A 55 8.51 -6.62 -0.48
C ASP A 55 9.55 -5.72 0.22
N ASP A 56 10.51 -6.30 0.96
CA ASP A 56 11.62 -5.54 1.56
C ASP A 56 12.55 -5.01 0.46
N PRO A 57 12.64 -3.67 0.25
CA PRO A 57 13.48 -3.08 -0.78
C PRO A 57 14.99 -3.21 -0.50
N GLY A 58 15.40 -3.84 0.60
CA GLY A 58 16.79 -4.02 1.03
C GLY A 58 17.74 -4.63 -0.03
N GLU A 59 17.23 -5.46 -0.94
CA GLU A 59 18.02 -5.97 -2.08
C GLU A 59 18.00 -5.04 -3.30
N ALA A 60 16.86 -4.44 -3.64
CA ALA A 60 16.72 -3.56 -4.82
C ALA A 60 17.49 -2.23 -4.70
N ALA A 61 17.74 -1.75 -3.47
CA ALA A 61 18.50 -0.51 -3.23
C ALA A 61 20.04 -0.67 -3.32
N ARG A 62 20.54 -1.89 -3.56
CA ARG A 62 21.99 -2.21 -3.63
C ARG A 62 22.47 -2.63 -5.04
N ALA A 63 21.57 -2.70 -6.02
CA ALA A 63 21.87 -3.09 -7.40
C ALA A 63 22.02 -1.87 -8.33
#